data_AF-A0AAD2FLP6-F1
#
_entry.id   AF-A0AAD2FLP6-F1
#
_cell.length_a   1.000
_cell.length_b   1.000
_cell.length_c   1.000
_cell.angle_alpha   90.00
_cell.angle_beta   90.00
_cell.angle_gamma   90.00
#
_symmetry.space_group_name_H-M   'P 1'
#
loop_
_entity.id
_entity.type
_entity.pdbx_description
1 polymer ?
#
loop_
_entity_poly.entity_id
_entity_poly.type
_entity_poly.pdbx_seq_one_letter_code
_entity_poly.pdbx_strand_id
1 'polypeptide(L)'
;MMSAMPARDAVVPPPKAPEDLMELTTSPFGRRAMLGRKPMYEKKDIMTRSVRNILFAGNEDLDTSGRSVGLDSSARTSGDLDISTRSGDNFSILETVGENDIADTADSLREQGRYEEALVLYKEALDQKLETKGKNHRDTAEAYFKVANVLFSQEKYDEAMDNYQKALKIRIKVHGWDHESTADTYNSIANVLQNQGNFEGAMRVHQLILSIRLKKVGREHPDLADSYTNMACLLCDQHEYAEALVMFQRALGIRISTVGPDHADTAATHHGMATVYKEQSKIDQARTTYKKALDIRQKCLGADHEDTIKTQKLLDELAA
;
A
#
# COMPACT_ATOMS: atom_id res chain seq x y z
N MET A 1 23.79 35.18 -14.92
CA MET A 1 23.57 34.14 -15.95
C MET A 1 23.35 32.82 -15.23
N MET A 2 22.08 32.48 -14.97
CA MET A 2 21.69 31.21 -14.35
C MET A 2 21.73 30.14 -15.42
N SER A 3 22.64 29.18 -15.27
CA SER A 3 22.67 27.98 -16.11
C SER A 3 21.59 27.04 -15.61
N ALA A 4 20.51 26.91 -16.39
CA ALA A 4 19.48 25.90 -16.17
C ALA A 4 20.10 24.53 -16.45
N MET A 5 20.30 23.73 -15.40
CA MET A 5 20.57 22.30 -15.58
C MET A 5 19.31 21.64 -16.15
N PRO A 6 19.41 20.85 -17.22
CA PRO A 6 18.24 20.16 -17.76
C PRO A 6 17.77 19.11 -16.74
N ALA A 7 16.45 19.03 -16.57
CA ALA A 7 15.80 17.92 -15.88
C ALA A 7 16.39 16.62 -16.45
N ARG A 8 16.97 15.79 -15.59
CA ARG A 8 17.42 14.46 -15.99
C ARG A 8 16.17 13.65 -16.34
N ASP A 9 15.78 13.68 -17.61
CA ASP A 9 15.08 12.58 -18.28
C ASP A 9 16.01 11.37 -18.34
N ALA A 10 16.51 10.92 -17.19
CA ALA A 10 17.02 9.57 -17.05
C ALA A 10 15.81 8.66 -17.07
N VAL A 11 15.24 8.48 -18.27
CA VAL A 11 14.41 7.34 -18.61
C VAL A 11 15.34 6.14 -18.46
N VAL A 12 15.46 5.64 -17.22
CA VAL A 12 15.97 4.29 -16.99
C VAL A 12 15.07 3.40 -17.84
N PRO A 13 15.62 2.70 -18.84
CA PRO A 13 14.80 1.89 -19.73
C PRO A 13 13.99 0.92 -18.87
N PRO A 14 12.68 0.77 -19.14
CA PRO A 14 11.85 -0.13 -18.35
C PRO A 14 12.51 -1.51 -18.31
N PRO A 15 12.56 -2.18 -17.14
CA PRO A 15 13.21 -3.46 -17.01
C PRO A 15 12.65 -4.44 -18.05
N LYS A 16 13.56 -5.17 -18.73
CA LYS A 16 13.19 -6.25 -19.64
C LYS A 16 12.62 -7.39 -18.79
N ALA A 17 11.44 -7.89 -19.18
CA ALA A 17 10.64 -8.92 -18.50
C ALA A 17 10.34 -8.69 -16.99
N PRO A 18 9.12 -8.99 -16.50
CA PRO A 18 8.83 -8.96 -15.06
C PRO A 18 9.67 -9.96 -14.23
N GLU A 19 10.30 -10.92 -14.91
CA GLU A 19 11.12 -12.01 -14.36
C GLU A 19 12.52 -11.54 -13.91
N ASP A 20 13.13 -10.59 -14.64
CA ASP A 20 14.47 -10.05 -14.32
C ASP A 20 14.48 -9.18 -13.05
N LEU A 21 13.31 -8.76 -12.56
CA LEU A 21 13.17 -8.01 -11.31
C LEU A 21 13.26 -8.88 -10.05
N MET A 22 13.13 -10.21 -10.18
CA MET A 22 13.41 -11.13 -9.07
C MET A 22 14.90 -11.10 -8.68
N GLU A 23 15.80 -10.66 -9.58
CA GLU A 23 17.21 -10.43 -9.27
C GLU A 23 17.44 -9.08 -8.56
N LEU A 24 16.61 -8.06 -8.83
CA LEU A 24 16.73 -6.71 -8.24
C LEU A 24 16.46 -6.68 -6.73
N THR A 25 15.77 -7.70 -6.20
CA THR A 25 15.54 -7.92 -4.77
C THR A 25 16.71 -8.62 -4.06
N THR A 26 17.73 -9.08 -4.79
CA THR A 26 18.88 -9.82 -4.21
C THR A 26 20.17 -8.99 -4.15
N SER A 27 20.18 -7.78 -4.71
CA SER A 27 21.38 -6.94 -4.72
C SER A 27 21.62 -6.26 -3.36
N PRO A 28 22.79 -6.44 -2.71
CA PRO A 28 23.12 -5.78 -1.45
C PRO A 28 23.44 -4.28 -1.61
N PHE A 29 23.47 -3.77 -2.85
CA PHE A 29 23.74 -2.37 -3.18
C PHE A 29 22.49 -1.52 -2.98
N GLY A 30 22.17 -1.24 -1.71
CA GLY A 30 21.08 -0.34 -1.36
C GLY A 30 20.97 -0.03 0.13
N ARG A 31 21.77 -0.69 0.98
CA ARG A 31 21.87 -0.37 2.42
C ARG A 31 22.58 0.96 2.65
N ARG A 32 22.00 2.08 2.22
CA ARG A 32 22.35 3.38 2.77
C ARG A 32 21.57 3.54 4.06
N ALA A 33 22.21 3.11 5.15
CA ALA A 33 21.67 3.23 6.50
C ALA A 33 21.42 4.71 6.85
N MET A 34 20.20 5.19 6.65
CA MET A 34 19.68 6.36 7.38
C MET A 34 19.20 5.87 8.75
N LEU A 35 20.14 5.45 9.60
CA LEU A 35 19.85 5.07 10.99
C LEU A 35 19.13 6.25 11.68
N GLY A 36 17.88 6.04 12.08
CA GLY A 36 17.11 6.95 12.93
C GLY A 36 16.12 7.89 12.25
N ARG A 37 15.81 7.75 10.95
CA ARG A 37 14.80 8.59 10.29
C ARG A 37 13.49 7.85 10.09
N LYS A 38 12.42 8.32 10.75
CA LYS A 38 11.04 7.85 10.49
C LYS A 38 10.68 8.19 9.03
N PRO A 39 9.93 7.33 8.31
CA PRO A 39 9.40 7.66 6.99
C PRO A 39 8.59 8.97 7.07
N MET A 40 8.65 9.79 6.01
CA MET A 40 8.07 11.14 5.99
C MET A 40 6.54 11.14 6.19
N TYR A 41 5.91 10.04 5.82
CA TYR A 41 4.49 9.79 6.00
C TYR A 41 4.29 8.84 7.19
N GLU A 42 3.43 9.18 8.15
CA GLU A 42 2.78 8.11 8.91
C GLU A 42 2.13 7.22 7.85
N LYS A 43 2.42 5.91 7.86
CA LYS A 43 2.07 4.97 6.79
C LYS A 43 0.58 5.07 6.36
N LYS A 44 -0.29 5.67 7.18
CA LYS A 44 -1.71 5.98 6.94
C LYS A 44 -2.02 7.25 6.11
N ASP A 45 -1.13 8.24 6.05
CA ASP A 45 -1.43 9.59 5.57
C ASP A 45 -1.41 9.74 4.04
N ILE A 46 -0.70 8.85 3.33
CA ILE A 46 -0.76 8.74 1.86
C ILE A 46 -0.91 7.28 1.45
N MET A 47 -1.83 6.56 2.09
CA MET A 47 -2.27 5.30 1.50
C MET A 47 -3.18 5.60 0.32
N THR A 48 -2.76 5.18 -0.88
CA THR A 48 -3.69 4.96 -2.00
C THR A 48 -4.78 3.99 -1.55
N ARG A 49 -5.96 4.05 -2.15
CA ARG A 49 -7.10 3.14 -1.83
C ARG A 49 -6.65 1.67 -1.84
N SER A 50 -5.76 1.30 -2.76
CA SER A 50 -5.10 -0.03 -2.83
C SER A 50 -4.22 -0.33 -1.60
N VAL A 51 -3.39 0.61 -1.11
CA VAL A 51 -2.55 0.40 0.08
C VAL A 51 -3.36 0.46 1.38
N ARG A 52 -4.44 1.26 1.44
CA ARG A 52 -5.41 1.30 2.56
C ARG A 52 -6.13 -0.04 2.64
N ASN A 53 -6.56 -0.59 1.51
CA ASN A 53 -7.19 -1.92 1.44
C ASN A 53 -6.20 -3.06 1.75
N ILE A 54 -4.90 -2.93 1.40
CA ILE A 54 -3.90 -3.96 1.68
C ILE A 54 -3.47 -3.96 3.17
N LEU A 55 -3.39 -2.80 3.81
CA LEU A 55 -3.00 -2.69 5.23
C LEU A 55 -4.19 -2.77 6.20
N PHE A 56 -5.40 -2.40 5.76
CA PHE A 56 -6.66 -2.44 6.50
C PHE A 56 -7.74 -3.26 5.79
N ALA A 57 -7.40 -4.43 5.23
CA ALA A 57 -8.37 -5.35 4.64
C ALA A 57 -9.41 -5.77 5.70
N GLY A 58 -10.50 -5.01 5.76
CA GLY A 58 -11.64 -5.12 6.65
C GLY A 58 -12.72 -4.16 6.15
N ASN A 59 -13.47 -4.62 5.14
CA ASN A 59 -14.76 -4.12 4.64
C ASN A 59 -15.07 -2.61 4.75
N GLU A 60 -14.83 -1.87 3.66
CA GLU A 60 -15.74 -0.79 3.23
C GLU A 60 -15.95 -0.90 1.72
N ASP A 61 -16.83 -1.83 1.30
CA ASP A 61 -17.46 -1.76 -0.01
C ASP A 61 -18.45 -0.58 0.01
N LEU A 62 -17.95 0.61 -0.33
CA LEU A 62 -18.82 1.70 -0.79
C LEU A 62 -19.07 1.50 -2.27
N ASP A 63 -20.27 1.02 -2.62
CA ASP A 63 -20.74 1.13 -4.00
C ASP A 63 -20.85 2.61 -4.41
N THR A 64 -20.89 2.86 -5.72
CA THR A 64 -20.95 4.20 -6.33
C THR A 64 -22.19 5.04 -5.98
N SER A 65 -23.02 4.61 -5.02
CA SER A 65 -24.26 5.28 -4.61
C SER A 65 -24.31 5.71 -3.13
N GLY A 66 -23.27 5.47 -2.33
CA GLY A 66 -23.13 6.08 -1.00
C GLY A 66 -24.24 5.69 0.00
N ARG A 67 -24.74 4.44 -0.05
CA ARG A 67 -25.63 3.89 0.98
C ARG A 67 -25.00 2.68 1.66
N SER A 68 -24.93 2.73 2.98
CA SER A 68 -24.62 1.58 3.83
C SER A 68 -25.71 0.50 3.64
N VAL A 69 -25.38 -0.62 3.01
CA VAL A 69 -26.23 -1.80 3.03
C VAL A 69 -25.84 -2.59 4.27
N GLY A 70 -26.60 -2.42 5.35
CA GLY A 70 -26.42 -3.20 6.56
C GLY A 70 -26.62 -4.68 6.24
N LEU A 71 -25.55 -5.47 6.31
CA LEU A 71 -25.67 -6.91 6.46
C LEU A 71 -25.86 -7.18 7.96
N ASP A 72 -27.06 -7.64 8.28
CA ASP A 72 -27.51 -8.09 9.58
C ASP A 72 -26.63 -9.26 10.04
N SER A 73 -25.57 -8.96 10.80
CA SER A 73 -24.74 -9.94 11.50
C SER A 73 -25.40 -10.28 12.84
N SER A 74 -26.62 -10.83 12.79
CA SER A 74 -27.23 -11.49 13.94
C SER A 74 -26.87 -12.97 13.91
N ALA A 75 -26.42 -13.47 15.07
CA ALA A 75 -26.06 -14.84 15.42
C ALA A 75 -24.69 -15.36 14.92
N ARG A 76 -23.65 -15.17 15.74
CA ARG A 76 -23.10 -16.27 16.57
C ARG A 76 -22.23 -15.70 17.69
N THR A 77 -22.55 -16.16 18.87
CA THR A 77 -22.05 -15.75 20.18
C THR A 77 -20.53 -15.81 20.29
N SER A 78 -19.96 -14.70 20.75
CA SER A 78 -18.72 -14.62 21.50
C SER A 78 -18.77 -15.61 22.68
N GLY A 79 -18.19 -16.80 22.50
CA GLY A 79 -17.73 -17.63 23.61
C GLY A 79 -16.27 -17.30 23.82
N ASP A 80 -15.92 -16.87 25.03
CA ASP A 80 -14.56 -16.58 25.46
C ASP A 80 -13.63 -17.76 25.13
N LEU A 81 -12.80 -17.59 24.09
CA LEU A 81 -11.68 -18.48 23.80
C LEU A 81 -10.53 -18.09 24.74
N ASP A 82 -10.49 -18.77 25.89
CA ASP A 82 -9.38 -18.68 26.84
C ASP A 82 -8.13 -19.33 26.23
N ILE A 83 -7.29 -18.50 25.60
CA ILE A 83 -5.99 -18.90 25.05
C ILE A 83 -4.94 -18.86 26.18
N SER A 84 -5.20 -19.54 27.30
CA SER A 84 -4.17 -19.74 28.31
C SER A 84 -3.24 -20.88 27.87
N THR A 85 -2.02 -20.48 27.50
CA THR A 85 -0.92 -21.35 27.12
C THR A 85 -0.64 -22.39 28.22
N ARG A 86 -0.99 -23.64 27.97
CA ARG A 86 -0.42 -24.77 28.71
C ARG A 86 0.76 -25.31 27.90
N SER A 87 1.95 -24.82 28.28
CA SER A 87 3.24 -25.40 27.91
C SER A 87 3.21 -26.90 28.15
N GLY A 88 3.13 -27.71 27.09
CA GLY A 88 3.31 -29.16 27.22
C GLY A 88 2.82 -29.99 26.04
N ASP A 89 1.67 -29.67 25.46
CA ASP A 89 1.03 -30.56 24.50
C ASP A 89 0.76 -29.85 23.17
N ASN A 90 1.29 -30.43 22.10
CA ASN A 90 1.11 -30.03 20.71
C ASN A 90 -0.33 -30.37 20.25
N PHE A 91 -1.32 -29.85 20.97
CA PHE A 91 -2.73 -30.07 20.69
C PHE A 91 -3.13 -29.12 19.56
N SER A 92 -3.08 -29.67 18.35
CA SER A 92 -3.74 -29.16 17.15
C SER A 92 -5.02 -28.42 17.54
N ILE A 93 -5.10 -27.11 17.26
CA ILE A 93 -6.27 -26.25 17.52
C ILE A 93 -7.46 -26.64 16.58
N LEU A 94 -7.50 -27.89 16.11
CA LEU A 94 -7.74 -28.22 14.70
C LEU A 94 -8.85 -29.25 14.46
N GLU A 95 -9.72 -29.56 15.43
CA GLU A 95 -10.90 -30.40 15.14
C GLU A 95 -12.20 -29.62 14.95
N THR A 96 -12.23 -28.30 15.18
CA THR A 96 -13.51 -27.56 15.28
C THR A 96 -13.60 -26.25 14.51
N VAL A 97 -12.54 -25.80 13.81
CA VAL A 97 -12.50 -24.47 13.19
C VAL A 97 -12.32 -24.63 11.68
N GLY A 98 -13.27 -24.14 10.87
CA GLY A 98 -13.21 -24.26 9.41
C GLY A 98 -12.08 -23.44 8.80
N GLU A 99 -11.64 -23.76 7.58
CA GLU A 99 -10.54 -23.03 6.89
C GLU A 99 -10.77 -21.51 6.82
N ASN A 100 -12.03 -21.06 6.69
CA ASN A 100 -12.38 -19.65 6.68
C ASN A 100 -12.28 -19.02 8.08
N ASP A 101 -12.69 -19.76 9.11
CA ASP A 101 -12.66 -19.28 10.49
C ASP A 101 -11.21 -19.03 10.98
N ILE A 102 -10.23 -19.82 10.52
CA ILE A 102 -8.80 -19.60 10.84
C ILE A 102 -8.30 -18.29 10.24
N ALA A 103 -8.62 -18.03 8.97
CA ALA A 103 -8.19 -16.81 8.28
C ALA A 103 -8.85 -15.56 8.87
N ASP A 104 -10.14 -15.63 9.20
CA ASP A 104 -10.88 -14.53 9.81
C ASP A 104 -10.39 -14.23 11.23
N THR A 105 -10.07 -15.28 12.00
CA THR A 105 -9.46 -15.12 13.33
C THR A 105 -8.09 -14.47 13.23
N ALA A 106 -7.27 -14.88 12.27
CA ALA A 106 -5.95 -14.29 12.02
C ALA A 106 -6.05 -12.82 11.60
N ASP A 107 -7.02 -12.46 10.75
CA ASP A 107 -7.29 -11.08 10.34
C ASP A 107 -7.66 -10.22 11.58
N SER A 108 -8.54 -10.71 12.46
CA SER A 108 -8.92 -10.01 13.71
C SER A 108 -7.75 -9.83 14.67
N LEU A 109 -6.92 -10.86 14.87
CA LEU A 109 -5.72 -10.78 15.72
C LEU A 109 -4.71 -9.77 15.18
N ARG A 110 -4.50 -9.74 13.86
CA ARG A 110 -3.64 -8.76 13.20
C ARG A 110 -4.13 -7.34 13.42
N GLU A 111 -5.43 -7.10 13.33
CA GLU A 111 -6.04 -5.78 13.59
C GLU A 111 -5.87 -5.32 15.04
N GLN A 112 -5.88 -6.25 15.98
CA GLN A 112 -5.57 -6.00 17.40
C GLN A 112 -4.07 -5.79 17.67
N GLY A 113 -3.21 -5.94 16.66
CA GLY A 113 -1.75 -5.85 16.81
C GLY A 113 -1.10 -7.10 17.40
N ARG A 114 -1.85 -8.20 17.54
CA ARG A 114 -1.36 -9.50 18.06
C ARG A 114 -0.69 -10.30 16.94
N TYR A 115 0.41 -9.74 16.43
CA TYR A 115 1.06 -10.22 15.21
C TYR A 115 1.67 -11.62 15.35
N GLU A 116 2.18 -11.98 16.51
CA GLU A 116 2.76 -13.30 16.75
C GLU A 116 1.71 -14.40 16.60
N GLU A 117 0.53 -14.20 17.18
CA GLU A 117 -0.58 -15.16 17.14
C GLU A 117 -1.20 -15.22 15.74
N ALA A 118 -1.41 -14.06 15.10
CA ALA A 118 -1.86 -13.99 13.72
C ALA A 118 -0.92 -14.73 12.76
N LEU A 119 0.41 -14.60 12.96
CA LEU A 119 1.41 -15.26 12.12
C LEU A 119 1.35 -16.78 12.23
N VAL A 120 1.08 -17.32 13.42
CA VAL A 120 0.90 -18.77 13.64
C VAL A 120 -0.28 -19.25 12.81
N LEU A 121 -1.44 -18.62 12.94
CA LEU A 121 -2.66 -19.01 12.22
C LEU A 121 -2.52 -18.86 10.70
N TYR A 122 -1.89 -17.79 10.20
CA TYR A 122 -1.68 -17.65 8.75
C TYR A 122 -0.70 -18.69 8.19
N LYS A 123 0.31 -19.11 8.96
CA LYS A 123 1.22 -20.19 8.53
C LYS A 123 0.49 -21.53 8.49
N GLU A 124 -0.34 -21.82 9.48
CA GLU A 124 -1.18 -23.03 9.47
C GLU A 124 -2.16 -23.02 8.29
N ALA A 125 -2.83 -21.89 8.04
CA ALA A 125 -3.72 -21.73 6.88
C ALA A 125 -2.96 -21.90 5.56
N LEU A 126 -1.73 -21.39 5.46
CA LEU A 126 -0.87 -21.58 4.28
C LEU A 126 -0.54 -23.06 4.06
N ASP A 127 -0.16 -23.79 5.11
CA ASP A 127 0.17 -25.21 5.01
C ASP A 127 -1.05 -26.03 4.55
N GLN A 128 -2.25 -25.73 5.09
CA GLN A 128 -3.49 -26.34 4.63
C GLN A 128 -3.76 -26.04 3.15
N LYS A 129 -3.62 -24.78 2.70
CA LYS A 129 -3.83 -24.43 1.28
C LYS A 129 -2.79 -25.09 0.38
N LEU A 130 -1.56 -25.30 0.85
CA LEU A 130 -0.55 -26.04 0.12
C LEU A 130 -0.93 -27.51 -0.07
N GLU A 131 -1.54 -28.14 0.94
CA GLU A 131 -2.01 -29.52 0.89
C GLU A 131 -3.27 -29.67 0.03
N THR A 132 -4.29 -28.82 0.25
CA THR A 132 -5.61 -29.00 -0.36
C THR A 132 -5.71 -28.44 -1.78
N LYS A 133 -5.01 -27.34 -2.08
CA LYS A 133 -5.07 -26.65 -3.39
C LYS A 133 -3.79 -26.80 -4.21
N GLY A 134 -2.68 -27.15 -3.57
CA GLY A 134 -1.37 -27.27 -4.22
C GLY A 134 -0.62 -25.94 -4.39
N LYS A 135 0.65 -26.03 -4.82
CA LYS A 135 1.60 -24.91 -4.83
C LYS A 135 1.32 -23.79 -5.82
N ASN A 136 0.43 -24.00 -6.79
CA ASN A 136 0.16 -23.05 -7.88
C ASN A 136 -1.33 -22.65 -7.91
N HIS A 137 -1.89 -22.31 -6.76
CA HIS A 137 -3.29 -21.90 -6.63
C HIS A 137 -3.40 -20.45 -6.12
N ARG A 138 -4.47 -19.74 -6.51
CA ARG A 138 -4.68 -18.34 -6.11
C ARG A 138 -4.72 -18.18 -4.59
N ASP A 139 -5.40 -19.10 -3.90
CA ASP A 139 -5.56 -19.06 -2.44
C ASP A 139 -4.23 -19.31 -1.72
N THR A 140 -3.34 -20.12 -2.30
CA THR A 140 -1.98 -20.32 -1.78
C THR A 140 -1.15 -19.04 -1.93
N ALA A 141 -1.31 -18.32 -3.05
CA ALA A 141 -0.66 -17.03 -3.23
C ALA A 141 -1.18 -15.99 -2.23
N GLU A 142 -2.49 -16.00 -1.96
CA GLU A 142 -3.11 -15.16 -0.94
C GLU A 142 -2.59 -15.46 0.46
N ALA A 143 -2.47 -16.74 0.82
CA ALA A 143 -1.92 -17.14 2.11
C ALA A 143 -0.46 -16.68 2.28
N TYR A 144 0.39 -16.84 1.26
CA TYR A 144 1.75 -16.28 1.28
C TYR A 144 1.75 -14.76 1.45
N PHE A 145 0.85 -14.05 0.76
CA PHE A 145 0.72 -12.60 0.86
C PHE A 145 0.31 -12.16 2.27
N LYS A 146 -0.66 -12.83 2.90
CA LYS A 146 -1.08 -12.54 4.28
C LYS A 146 0.03 -12.80 5.31
N VAL A 147 0.78 -13.90 5.17
CA VAL A 147 1.98 -14.17 6.00
C VAL A 147 3.00 -13.03 5.83
N ALA A 148 3.25 -12.58 4.60
CA ALA A 148 4.17 -11.49 4.32
C ALA A 148 3.74 -10.15 4.94
N ASN A 149 2.44 -9.83 4.93
CA ASN A 149 1.90 -8.62 5.56
C ASN A 149 2.19 -8.60 7.07
N VAL A 150 1.99 -9.71 7.78
CA VAL A 150 2.27 -9.79 9.22
C VAL A 150 3.76 -9.67 9.51
N LEU A 151 4.61 -10.35 8.73
CA LEU A 151 6.07 -10.24 8.85
C LEU A 151 6.54 -8.80 8.59
N PHE A 152 5.94 -8.11 7.62
CA PHE A 152 6.21 -6.70 7.36
C PHE A 152 5.82 -5.80 8.54
N SER A 153 4.66 -6.04 9.16
CA SER A 153 4.22 -5.31 10.36
C SER A 153 5.13 -5.57 11.58
N GLN A 154 5.77 -6.74 11.65
CA GLN A 154 6.80 -7.07 12.64
C GLN A 154 8.20 -6.57 12.26
N GLU A 155 8.34 -5.79 11.17
CA GLU A 155 9.62 -5.28 10.64
C GLU A 155 10.60 -6.39 10.19
N LYS A 156 10.11 -7.63 10.00
CA LYS A 156 10.87 -8.77 9.47
C LYS A 156 10.90 -8.72 7.94
N TYR A 157 11.55 -7.67 7.41
CA TYR A 157 11.50 -7.32 5.99
C TYR A 157 12.05 -8.40 5.06
N ASP A 158 13.10 -9.12 5.45
CA ASP A 158 13.68 -10.19 4.62
C ASP A 158 12.72 -11.38 4.49
N GLU A 159 12.12 -11.82 5.61
CA GLU A 159 11.11 -12.90 5.59
C GLU A 159 9.84 -12.47 4.86
N ALA A 160 9.43 -11.20 4.98
CA ALA A 160 8.31 -10.64 4.24
C ALA A 160 8.58 -10.65 2.73
N MET A 161 9.79 -10.24 2.31
CA MET A 161 10.21 -10.26 0.91
C MET A 161 10.11 -11.66 0.31
N ASP A 162 10.64 -12.67 1.00
CA ASP A 162 10.60 -14.07 0.55
C ASP A 162 9.16 -14.55 0.31
N ASN A 163 8.24 -14.20 1.21
CA ASN A 163 6.83 -14.58 1.09
C ASN A 163 6.11 -13.80 -0.01
N TYR A 164 6.37 -12.50 -0.17
CA TYR A 164 5.83 -11.73 -1.29
C TYR A 164 6.34 -12.24 -2.65
N GLN A 165 7.61 -12.63 -2.77
CA GLN A 165 8.14 -13.22 -4.01
C GLN A 165 7.47 -14.55 -4.36
N LYS A 166 7.20 -15.40 -3.35
CA LYS A 166 6.43 -16.65 -3.55
C LYS A 166 5.02 -16.34 -4.02
N ALA A 167 4.32 -15.41 -3.36
CA ALA A 167 2.99 -14.97 -3.77
C ALA A 167 3.00 -14.41 -5.21
N LEU A 168 3.97 -13.55 -5.53
CA LEU A 168 4.13 -12.93 -6.84
C LEU A 168 4.30 -13.98 -7.93
N LYS A 169 5.22 -14.93 -7.72
CA LYS A 169 5.48 -16.01 -8.68
C LYS A 169 4.22 -16.82 -8.99
N ILE A 170 3.41 -17.10 -7.97
CA ILE A 170 2.13 -17.81 -8.16
C ILE A 170 1.11 -16.92 -8.86
N ARG A 171 0.93 -15.65 -8.44
CA ARG A 171 -0.02 -14.71 -9.05
C ARG A 171 0.28 -14.45 -10.53
N ILE A 172 1.55 -14.30 -10.91
CA ILE A 172 1.97 -14.20 -12.32
C ILE A 172 1.56 -15.45 -13.09
N LYS A 173 1.78 -16.65 -12.54
CA LYS A 173 1.45 -17.91 -13.20
C LYS A 173 -0.07 -18.14 -13.33
N VAL A 174 -0.84 -17.76 -12.32
CA VAL A 174 -2.28 -18.01 -12.23
C VAL A 174 -3.10 -16.95 -12.97
N HIS A 175 -2.73 -15.68 -12.82
CA HIS A 175 -3.52 -14.53 -13.29
C HIS A 175 -2.83 -13.70 -14.39
N GLY A 176 -1.52 -13.85 -14.55
CA GLY A 176 -0.72 -12.98 -15.40
C GLY A 176 -0.05 -11.84 -14.64
N TRP A 177 0.92 -11.22 -15.29
CA TRP A 177 1.75 -10.13 -14.74
C TRP A 177 0.98 -8.81 -14.58
N ASP A 178 -0.17 -8.69 -15.24
CA ASP A 178 -0.97 -7.48 -15.40
C ASP A 178 -2.28 -7.50 -14.59
N HIS A 179 -2.46 -8.53 -13.75
CA HIS A 179 -3.60 -8.65 -12.86
C HIS A 179 -3.44 -7.74 -11.62
N GLU A 180 -4.56 -7.23 -11.10
CA GLU A 180 -4.59 -6.33 -9.94
C GLU A 180 -3.87 -6.92 -8.73
N SER A 181 -4.17 -8.18 -8.37
CA SER A 181 -3.49 -8.85 -7.26
C SER A 181 -1.97 -9.00 -7.49
N THR A 182 -1.50 -9.12 -8.74
CA THR A 182 -0.06 -9.13 -9.04
C THR A 182 0.54 -7.73 -8.81
N ALA A 183 -0.16 -6.68 -9.23
CA ALA A 183 0.24 -5.29 -8.98
C ALA A 183 0.30 -4.97 -7.48
N ASP A 184 -0.65 -5.48 -6.68
CA ASP A 184 -0.63 -5.35 -5.23
C ASP A 184 0.61 -5.98 -4.61
N THR A 185 1.02 -7.17 -5.08
CA THR A 185 2.26 -7.79 -4.62
C THR A 185 3.49 -6.98 -4.99
N TYR A 186 3.54 -6.41 -6.20
CA TYR A 186 4.63 -5.51 -6.57
C TYR A 186 4.66 -4.25 -5.67
N ASN A 187 3.51 -3.67 -5.36
CA ASN A 187 3.43 -2.54 -4.42
C ASN A 187 3.95 -2.92 -3.03
N SER A 188 3.57 -4.09 -2.50
CA SER A 188 4.09 -4.56 -1.22
C SER A 188 5.61 -4.80 -1.24
N ILE A 189 6.15 -5.35 -2.34
CA ILE A 189 7.61 -5.50 -2.53
C ILE A 189 8.30 -4.13 -2.55
N ALA A 190 7.74 -3.14 -3.25
CA ALA A 190 8.30 -1.79 -3.26
C ALA A 190 8.31 -1.17 -1.85
N ASN A 191 7.25 -1.40 -1.06
CA ASN A 191 7.20 -0.96 0.34
C ASN A 191 8.28 -1.63 1.20
N VAL A 192 8.52 -2.93 1.03
CA VAL A 192 9.61 -3.63 1.73
C VAL A 192 10.95 -2.99 1.37
N LEU A 193 11.23 -2.79 0.08
CA LEU A 193 12.46 -2.17 -0.40
C LEU A 193 12.64 -0.76 0.17
N GLN A 194 11.58 0.04 0.21
CA GLN A 194 11.58 1.39 0.79
C GLN A 194 11.92 1.35 2.28
N ASN A 195 11.31 0.44 3.06
CA ASN A 195 11.59 0.32 4.50
C ASN A 195 13.00 -0.23 4.78
N GLN A 196 13.59 -0.98 3.84
CA GLN A 196 15.00 -1.37 3.88
C GLN A 196 15.96 -0.26 3.41
N GLY A 197 15.45 0.89 2.96
CA GLY A 197 16.23 2.01 2.42
C GLY A 197 16.67 1.84 0.96
N ASN A 198 16.22 0.78 0.28
CA ASN A 198 16.48 0.54 -1.14
C ASN A 198 15.48 1.29 -2.02
N PHE A 199 15.56 2.61 -2.00
CA PHE A 199 14.66 3.49 -2.76
C PHE A 199 14.79 3.32 -4.29
N GLU A 200 15.99 3.01 -4.79
CA GLU A 200 16.21 2.76 -6.22
C GLU A 200 15.50 1.47 -6.67
N GLY A 201 15.57 0.41 -5.86
CA GLY A 201 14.80 -0.81 -6.07
C GLY A 201 13.30 -0.56 -6.08
N ALA A 202 12.79 0.16 -5.08
CA ALA A 202 11.37 0.52 -4.99
C ALA A 202 10.91 1.35 -6.21
N MET A 203 11.73 2.31 -6.65
CA MET A 203 11.45 3.12 -7.84
C MET A 203 11.36 2.27 -9.11
N ARG A 204 12.30 1.33 -9.31
CA ARG A 204 12.25 0.41 -10.45
C ARG A 204 10.99 -0.44 -10.47
N VAL A 205 10.54 -0.91 -9.30
CA VAL A 205 9.30 -1.68 -9.19
C VAL A 205 8.09 -0.84 -9.59
N HIS A 206 7.94 0.39 -9.10
CA HIS A 206 6.82 1.25 -9.52
C HIS A 206 6.89 1.66 -10.98
N GLN A 207 8.09 1.88 -11.54
CA GLN A 207 8.27 2.11 -12.99
C GLN A 207 7.82 0.91 -13.83
N LEU A 208 8.11 -0.32 -13.37
CA LEU A 208 7.58 -1.53 -14.01
C LEU A 208 6.05 -1.50 -13.99
N ILE A 209 5.43 -1.37 -12.81
CA ILE A 209 3.96 -1.38 -12.66
C ILE A 209 3.33 -0.32 -13.58
N LEU A 210 3.91 0.89 -13.62
CA LEU A 210 3.46 1.96 -14.50
C LEU A 210 3.54 1.55 -15.98
N SER A 211 4.67 0.97 -16.41
CA SER A 211 4.85 0.52 -17.81
C SER A 211 3.88 -0.59 -18.21
N ILE A 212 3.56 -1.48 -17.26
CA ILE A 212 2.59 -2.58 -17.40
C ILE A 212 1.19 -2.02 -17.60
N ARG A 213 0.75 -1.15 -16.67
CA ARG A 213 -0.56 -0.50 -16.72
C ARG A 213 -0.71 0.33 -17.99
N LEU A 214 0.31 1.12 -18.34
CA LEU A 214 0.28 1.97 -19.53
C LEU A 214 0.05 1.17 -20.82
N LYS A 215 0.66 -0.02 -20.95
CA LYS A 215 0.47 -0.90 -22.11
C LYS A 215 -0.94 -1.52 -22.16
N LYS A 216 -1.52 -1.84 -21.02
CA LYS A 216 -2.80 -2.56 -20.92
C LYS A 216 -4.00 -1.64 -21.08
N VAL A 217 -4.05 -0.57 -20.29
CA VAL A 217 -5.24 0.27 -20.11
C VAL A 217 -5.10 1.65 -20.75
N GLY A 218 -3.94 1.97 -21.33
CA GLY A 218 -3.68 3.26 -21.97
C GLY A 218 -3.40 4.37 -20.97
N ARG A 219 -3.37 5.63 -21.46
CA ARG A 219 -2.80 6.80 -20.75
C ARG A 219 -3.70 7.45 -19.70
N GLU A 220 -4.99 7.15 -19.70
CA GLU A 220 -5.99 7.85 -18.87
C GLU A 220 -6.60 6.96 -17.79
N HIS A 221 -6.03 5.77 -17.53
CA HIS A 221 -6.59 4.87 -16.52
C HIS A 221 -6.28 5.34 -15.08
N PRO A 222 -7.25 5.32 -14.15
CA PRO A 222 -7.06 5.72 -12.76
C PRO A 222 -5.84 5.09 -12.07
N ASP A 223 -5.59 3.80 -12.30
CA ASP A 223 -4.45 3.08 -11.71
C ASP A 223 -3.07 3.68 -12.03
N LEU A 224 -2.94 4.43 -13.12
CA LEU A 224 -1.69 5.14 -13.43
C LEU A 224 -1.44 6.27 -12.42
N ALA A 225 -2.50 6.92 -11.93
CA ALA A 225 -2.39 7.97 -10.92
C ALA A 225 -1.82 7.42 -9.61
N ASP A 226 -2.16 6.18 -9.25
CA ASP A 226 -1.64 5.53 -8.06
C ASP A 226 -0.15 5.18 -8.22
N SER A 227 0.26 4.70 -9.40
CA SER A 227 1.68 4.48 -9.69
C SER A 227 2.49 5.78 -9.58
N TYR A 228 1.99 6.87 -10.15
CA TYR A 228 2.65 8.19 -10.04
C TYR A 228 2.67 8.71 -8.60
N THR A 229 1.59 8.51 -7.84
CA THR A 229 1.52 8.89 -6.42
C THR A 229 2.57 8.15 -5.59
N ASN A 230 2.69 6.84 -5.77
CA ASN A 230 3.67 6.04 -5.04
C ASN A 230 5.11 6.44 -5.39
N MET A 231 5.39 6.71 -6.67
CA MET A 231 6.69 7.26 -7.10
C MET A 231 6.97 8.64 -6.48
N ALA A 232 5.95 9.51 -6.38
CA ALA A 232 6.07 10.81 -5.75
C ALA A 232 6.46 10.68 -4.27
N CYS A 233 5.82 9.76 -3.53
CA CYS A 233 6.16 9.49 -2.13
C CYS A 233 7.61 9.01 -1.96
N LEU A 234 8.08 8.09 -2.82
CA LEU A 234 9.48 7.65 -2.80
C LEU A 234 10.48 8.78 -3.07
N LEU A 235 10.12 9.73 -3.93
CA LEU A 235 10.95 10.90 -4.20
C LEU A 235 10.94 11.87 -3.02
N CYS A 236 9.80 12.01 -2.32
CA CYS A 236 9.72 12.82 -1.09
C CYS A 236 10.60 12.27 0.02
N ASP A 237 10.62 10.95 0.23
CA ASP A 237 11.51 10.31 1.21
C ASP A 237 13.00 10.54 0.87
N GLN A 238 13.33 10.67 -0.41
CA GLN A 238 14.66 11.04 -0.90
C GLN A 238 14.92 12.55 -0.92
N HIS A 239 13.92 13.36 -0.54
CA HIS A 239 13.97 14.83 -0.56
C HIS A 239 14.10 15.43 -1.98
N GLU A 240 13.78 14.64 -3.01
CA GLU A 240 13.73 15.02 -4.42
C GLU A 240 12.36 15.64 -4.74
N TYR A 241 12.09 16.75 -4.08
CA TYR A 241 10.75 17.36 -4.03
C TYR A 241 10.27 17.91 -5.38
N ALA A 242 11.18 18.36 -6.26
CA ALA A 242 10.79 18.91 -7.56
C ALA A 242 10.23 17.79 -8.46
N GLU A 243 10.91 16.64 -8.49
CA GLU A 243 10.52 15.44 -9.20
C GLU A 243 9.24 14.86 -8.60
N ALA A 244 9.10 14.87 -7.26
CA ALA A 244 7.87 14.44 -6.60
C ALA A 244 6.66 15.26 -7.04
N LEU A 245 6.79 16.59 -7.14
CA LEU A 245 5.71 17.46 -7.63
C LEU A 245 5.34 17.16 -9.08
N VAL A 246 6.30 16.83 -9.94
CA VAL A 246 6.02 16.40 -11.33
C VAL A 246 5.19 15.12 -11.35
N MET A 247 5.51 14.14 -10.49
CA MET A 247 4.74 12.90 -10.39
C MET A 247 3.33 13.14 -9.84
N PHE A 248 3.19 13.96 -8.79
CA PHE A 248 1.87 14.35 -8.30
C PHE A 248 1.04 15.10 -9.34
N GLN A 249 1.63 15.98 -10.15
CA GLN A 249 0.93 16.68 -11.23
C GLN A 249 0.41 15.71 -12.30
N ARG A 250 1.17 14.67 -12.65
CA ARG A 250 0.72 13.61 -13.56
C ARG A 250 -0.45 12.83 -12.97
N ALA A 251 -0.36 12.44 -11.69
CA ALA A 251 -1.47 11.78 -10.98
C ALA A 251 -2.72 12.66 -10.92
N LEU A 252 -2.55 13.96 -10.66
CA LEU A 252 -3.62 14.93 -10.58
C LEU A 252 -4.36 15.07 -11.91
N GLY A 253 -3.63 15.18 -13.02
CA GLY A 253 -4.22 15.28 -14.36
C GLY A 253 -5.11 14.07 -14.68
N ILE A 254 -4.64 12.86 -14.36
CA ILE A 254 -5.40 11.63 -14.56
C ILE A 254 -6.65 11.64 -13.68
N ARG A 255 -6.52 11.89 -12.36
CA ARG A 255 -7.67 11.89 -11.43
C ARG A 255 -8.73 12.94 -11.80
N ILE A 256 -8.32 14.14 -12.21
CA ILE A 256 -9.27 15.16 -12.70
C ILE A 256 -10.00 14.66 -13.95
N SER A 257 -9.30 14.01 -14.89
CA SER A 257 -9.93 13.51 -16.12
C SER A 257 -10.86 12.31 -15.89
N THR A 258 -10.59 11.48 -14.89
CA THR A 258 -11.31 10.21 -14.69
C THR A 258 -12.44 10.30 -13.68
N VAL A 259 -12.18 10.93 -12.53
CA VAL A 259 -13.13 11.01 -11.40
C VAL A 259 -13.59 12.44 -11.10
N GLY A 260 -12.97 13.44 -11.75
CA GLY A 260 -13.34 14.83 -11.64
C GLY A 260 -12.56 15.61 -10.57
N PRO A 261 -12.69 16.95 -10.57
CA PRO A 261 -11.94 17.83 -9.67
C PRO A 261 -12.39 17.77 -8.20
N ASP A 262 -13.65 17.41 -7.94
CA ASP A 262 -14.23 17.39 -6.59
C ASP A 262 -14.24 15.96 -5.96
N HIS A 263 -13.41 15.04 -6.45
CA HIS A 263 -13.30 13.67 -5.93
C HIS A 263 -12.27 13.54 -4.78
N ALA A 264 -12.49 12.58 -3.88
CA ALA A 264 -11.61 12.32 -2.73
C ALA A 264 -10.15 12.04 -3.15
N ASP A 265 -9.94 11.29 -4.24
CA ASP A 265 -8.60 11.00 -4.78
C ASP A 265 -7.89 12.25 -5.32
N THR A 266 -8.64 13.18 -5.93
CA THR A 266 -8.11 14.47 -6.37
C THR A 266 -7.66 15.30 -5.17
N ALA A 267 -8.46 15.29 -4.09
CA ALA A 267 -8.09 15.94 -2.84
C ALA A 267 -6.83 15.31 -2.20
N ALA A 268 -6.70 13.98 -2.23
CA ALA A 268 -5.52 13.28 -1.74
C ALA A 268 -4.25 13.69 -2.50
N THR A 269 -4.32 13.88 -3.82
CA THR A 269 -3.17 14.40 -4.59
C THR A 269 -2.80 15.82 -4.18
N HIS A 270 -3.79 16.70 -4.02
CA HIS A 270 -3.55 18.06 -3.53
C HIS A 270 -2.92 18.08 -2.14
N HIS A 271 -3.41 17.22 -1.23
CA HIS A 271 -2.83 17.05 0.09
C HIS A 271 -1.35 16.66 0.00
N GLY A 272 -1.00 15.64 -0.79
CA GLY A 272 0.39 15.22 -0.99
C GLY A 272 1.28 16.34 -1.53
N MET A 273 0.81 17.11 -2.53
CA MET A 273 1.54 18.28 -3.03
C MET A 273 1.72 19.36 -1.97
N ALA A 274 0.71 19.60 -1.12
CA ALA A 274 0.79 20.57 -0.04
C ALA A 274 1.83 20.18 1.01
N THR A 275 1.93 18.88 1.33
CA THR A 275 3.00 18.35 2.19
C THR A 275 4.38 18.60 1.57
N VAL A 276 4.57 18.36 0.27
CA VAL A 276 5.84 18.67 -0.40
C VAL A 276 6.20 20.16 -0.30
N TYR A 277 5.22 21.05 -0.48
CA TYR A 277 5.47 22.49 -0.30
C TYR A 277 5.80 22.86 1.15
N LYS A 278 5.17 22.21 2.15
CA LYS A 278 5.48 22.40 3.57
C LYS A 278 6.94 22.03 3.85
N GLU A 279 7.40 20.87 3.36
CA GLU A 279 8.79 20.41 3.53
C GLU A 279 9.80 21.33 2.84
N GLN A 280 9.44 21.91 1.69
CA GLN A 280 10.24 22.94 1.04
C GLN A 280 10.19 24.32 1.74
N SER A 281 9.53 24.43 2.90
CA SER A 281 9.28 25.70 3.61
C SER A 281 8.51 26.74 2.78
N LYS A 282 7.78 26.30 1.75
CA LYS A 282 6.93 27.14 0.89
C LYS A 282 5.54 27.25 1.48
N ILE A 283 5.46 27.89 2.65
CA ILE A 283 4.27 27.91 3.52
C ILE A 283 3.02 28.44 2.79
N ASP A 284 3.15 29.50 1.98
CA ASP A 284 2.00 30.06 1.25
C ASP A 284 1.43 29.09 0.21
N GLN A 285 2.30 28.36 -0.48
CA GLN A 285 1.90 27.36 -1.47
C GLN A 285 1.30 26.13 -0.77
N ALA A 286 1.88 25.70 0.36
CA ALA A 286 1.34 24.63 1.19
C ALA A 286 -0.06 24.97 1.70
N ARG A 287 -0.24 26.15 2.30
CA ARG A 287 -1.53 26.64 2.82
C ARG A 287 -2.59 26.70 1.73
N THR A 288 -2.26 27.29 0.58
CA THR A 288 -3.19 27.37 -0.56
C THR A 288 -3.60 25.99 -1.05
N THR A 289 -2.66 25.04 -1.09
CA THR A 289 -2.91 23.70 -1.61
C THR A 289 -3.66 22.82 -0.60
N TYR A 290 -3.33 22.90 0.70
CA TYR A 290 -4.10 22.24 1.77
C TYR A 290 -5.54 22.75 1.83
N LYS A 291 -5.75 24.07 1.67
CA LYS A 291 -7.10 24.63 1.61
C LYS A 291 -7.91 24.04 0.44
N LYS A 292 -7.32 23.91 -0.75
CA LYS A 292 -7.98 23.23 -1.88
C LYS A 292 -8.33 21.78 -1.57
N ALA A 293 -7.42 21.02 -0.96
CA ALA A 293 -7.68 19.64 -0.57
C ALA A 293 -8.82 19.55 0.47
N LEU A 294 -8.84 20.46 1.44
CA LEU A 294 -9.87 20.55 2.46
C LEU A 294 -11.24 20.89 1.85
N ASP A 295 -11.31 21.91 0.98
CA ASP A 295 -12.55 22.31 0.33
C ASP A 295 -13.17 21.14 -0.47
N ILE A 296 -12.33 20.34 -1.15
CA ILE A 296 -12.80 19.14 -1.86
C ILE A 296 -13.27 18.07 -0.87
N ARG A 297 -12.46 17.73 0.15
CA ARG A 297 -12.81 16.71 1.16
C ARG A 297 -14.11 17.04 1.89
N GLN A 298 -14.33 18.30 2.24
CA GLN A 298 -15.58 18.74 2.85
C GLN A 298 -16.78 18.51 1.94
N LYS A 299 -16.65 18.75 0.63
CA LYS A 299 -17.75 18.51 -0.33
C LYS A 299 -18.05 17.02 -0.53
N CYS A 300 -17.03 16.17 -0.64
CA CYS A 300 -17.23 14.76 -1.03
C CYS A 300 -17.29 13.78 0.14
N LEU A 301 -16.65 14.07 1.28
CA LEU A 301 -16.58 13.19 2.45
C LEU A 301 -17.29 13.76 3.68
N GLY A 302 -17.56 15.07 3.69
CA GLY A 302 -18.11 15.78 4.84
C GLY A 302 -17.03 16.26 5.83
N ALA A 303 -17.47 17.08 6.80
CA ALA A 303 -16.58 17.73 7.77
C ALA A 303 -16.01 16.76 8.82
N ASP A 304 -16.79 15.74 9.20
CA ASP A 304 -16.45 14.80 10.28
C ASP A 304 -15.56 13.64 9.82
N HIS A 305 -15.27 13.54 8.52
CA HIS A 305 -14.40 12.50 7.99
C HIS A 305 -12.96 12.70 8.45
N GLU A 306 -12.27 11.61 8.85
CA GLU A 306 -10.91 11.63 9.40
C GLU A 306 -9.94 12.42 8.51
N ASP A 307 -9.94 12.14 7.20
CA ASP A 307 -9.07 12.82 6.23
C ASP A 307 -9.37 14.34 6.13
N THR A 308 -10.62 14.77 6.34
CA THR A 308 -11.01 16.19 6.38
C THR A 308 -10.44 16.85 7.63
N ILE A 309 -10.65 16.23 8.80
CA ILE A 309 -10.15 16.71 10.10
C ILE A 309 -8.62 16.84 10.10
N LYS A 310 -7.92 15.83 9.59
CA LYS A 310 -6.44 15.86 9.47
C LYS A 310 -5.96 17.02 8.61
N THR A 311 -6.61 17.25 7.47
CA THR A 311 -6.26 18.36 6.57
C THR A 311 -6.47 19.70 7.24
N GLN A 312 -7.59 19.86 7.94
CA GLN A 312 -7.90 21.07 8.70
C GLN A 312 -6.81 21.34 9.75
N LYS A 313 -6.45 20.32 10.54
CA LYS A 313 -5.39 20.44 11.56
C LYS A 313 -4.06 20.88 10.95
N LEU A 314 -3.64 20.26 9.85
CA LEU A 314 -2.38 20.63 9.16
C LEU A 314 -2.44 22.04 8.58
N LEU A 315 -3.61 22.49 8.12
CA LEU A 315 -3.80 23.85 7.63
C LEU A 315 -3.71 24.87 8.77
N ASP A 316 -4.29 24.57 9.94
CA ASP A 316 -4.25 25.41 11.13
C ASP A 316 -2.82 25.53 11.70
N GLU A 317 -2.06 24.42 11.70
CA GLU A 317 -0.64 24.42 12.08
C GLU A 317 0.21 25.35 11.21
N LEU A 318 -0.15 25.53 9.94
CA LEU A 318 0.56 26.45 9.03
C LEU A 318 0.10 27.90 9.17
N ALA A 319 -0.98 28.15 9.91
CA ALA A 319 -1.51 29.48 10.19
C ALA A 319 -0.99 30.09 11.50
N ALA A 320 -0.51 29.24 12.42
CA ALA A 320 0.16 29.61 13.67
C ALA A 320 1.61 30.08 13.44
#